data_AF-A0A355ATJ5-F1
#
_entry.id   AF-A0A355ATJ5-F1
#
_cell.length_a   1.000
_cell.length_b   1.000
_cell.length_c   1.000
_cell.angle_alpha   90.00
_cell.angle_beta   90.00
_cell.angle_gamma   90.00
#
_symmetry.space_group_name_H-M   'P 1'
#
loop_
_entity.id
_entity.type
_entity.pdbx_description
1 polymer ?
#
loop_
_entity_poly.entity_id
_entity_poly.type
_entity_poly.pdbx_seq_one_letter_code
_entity_poly.pdbx_strand_id
1 'polypeptide(L)'
;DEISAEDKAKVQLTLVKWIKSRSDDKGRFLFVDRQTNDLMGGYSANVHPMILPYKDGAVFVCSEIVTDNGDRVTADFLTVKVGDAYKIVEVIMNNRDSVEKMLGM
;
A
#
# COMPACT_ATOMS: atom_id res chain seq x y z
N ASP A 1 -4.82 -19.05 -0.49
CA ASP A 1 -4.95 -18.93 0.97
C ASP A 1 -5.96 -17.87 1.33
N GLU A 2 -6.81 -18.16 2.31
CA GLU A 2 -7.79 -17.20 2.81
C GLU A 2 -7.21 -16.51 4.06
N ILE A 3 -7.18 -15.18 4.07
CA ILE A 3 -6.74 -14.38 5.21
C ILE A 3 -7.89 -14.17 6.19
N SER A 4 -7.64 -14.39 7.47
CA SER A 4 -8.63 -14.23 8.55
C SER A 4 -9.14 -12.79 8.66
N ALA A 5 -10.34 -12.59 9.21
CA ALA A 5 -10.88 -11.25 9.43
C ALA A 5 -10.01 -10.43 10.41
N GLU A 6 -9.42 -11.09 11.41
CA GLU A 6 -8.49 -10.47 12.35
C GLU A 6 -7.22 -9.98 11.65
N ASP A 7 -6.61 -10.82 10.81
CA ASP A 7 -5.40 -10.44 10.07
C ASP A 7 -5.71 -9.35 9.03
N LYS A 8 -6.87 -9.40 8.37
CA LYS A 8 -7.37 -8.30 7.50
C LYS A 8 -7.41 -6.96 8.26
N ALA A 9 -7.93 -6.96 9.48
CA ALA A 9 -7.97 -5.76 10.32
C ALA A 9 -6.56 -5.29 10.72
N LYS A 10 -5.66 -6.23 11.06
CA LYS A 10 -4.27 -5.91 11.41
C LYS A 10 -3.49 -5.29 10.24
N VAL A 11 -3.63 -5.82 9.03
CA VAL A 11 -2.95 -5.26 7.85
C VAL A 11 -3.51 -3.88 7.47
N GLN A 12 -4.83 -3.68 7.57
CA GLN A 12 -5.44 -2.35 7.37
C GLN A 12 -4.93 -1.34 8.40
N LEU A 13 -4.90 -1.71 9.68
CA LEU A 13 -4.37 -0.86 10.73
C LEU A 13 -2.88 -0.53 10.51
N THR A 14 -2.12 -1.50 10.00
CA THR A 14 -0.70 -1.32 9.64
C THR A 14 -0.55 -0.28 8.54
N LEU A 15 -1.37 -0.34 7.48
CA LEU A 15 -1.39 0.66 6.42
C LEU A 15 -1.68 2.06 6.97
N VAL A 16 -2.76 2.21 7.75
CA VAL A 16 -3.17 3.51 8.31
C VAL A 16 -2.07 4.12 9.17
N LYS A 17 -1.43 3.30 10.03
CA LYS A 17 -0.31 3.74 10.86
C LYS A 17 0.91 4.16 10.04
N TRP A 18 1.22 3.41 8.98
CA TRP A 18 2.35 3.70 8.10
C TRP A 18 2.14 4.99 7.30
N ILE A 19 0.95 5.17 6.71
CA ILE A 19 0.64 6.42 5.99
C ILE A 19 0.77 7.59 6.96
N LYS A 20 0.15 7.50 8.15
CA LYS A 20 0.26 8.56 9.16
C LYS A 20 1.71 8.85 9.59
N SER A 21 2.57 7.85 9.71
CA SER A 21 3.98 8.06 10.10
C SER A 21 4.87 8.59 8.97
N ARG A 22 4.42 8.48 7.72
CA ARG A 22 5.14 8.92 6.52
C ARG A 22 4.59 10.22 5.93
N SER A 23 3.38 10.61 6.31
CA SER A 23 2.77 11.88 5.96
C SER A 23 3.45 13.03 6.68
N ASP A 24 3.54 14.17 6.00
CA ASP A 24 3.92 15.45 6.58
C ASP A 24 2.77 16.05 7.43
N ASP A 25 3.00 17.25 7.96
CA ASP A 25 2.03 17.97 8.81
C ASP A 25 0.70 18.29 8.09
N LYS A 26 0.66 18.18 6.76
CA LYS A 26 -0.55 18.39 5.94
C LYS A 26 -1.21 17.07 5.54
N GLY A 27 -0.69 15.93 6.00
CA GLY A 27 -1.19 14.60 5.63
C GLY A 27 -0.64 14.07 4.31
N ARG A 28 0.22 14.82 3.61
CA ARG A 28 0.81 14.43 2.32
C ARG A 28 1.97 13.49 2.56
N PHE A 29 2.02 12.35 1.88
CA PHE A 29 3.21 11.48 1.92
C PHE A 29 3.95 11.55 0.57
N LEU A 30 5.28 11.46 0.64
CA LEU A 30 6.16 11.57 -0.53
C LEU A 30 6.59 10.19 -1.04
N PHE A 31 6.66 10.06 -2.37
CA PHE A 31 7.16 8.87 -3.05
C PHE A 31 7.84 9.24 -4.37
N VAL A 32 8.73 8.37 -4.85
CA VAL A 32 9.32 8.51 -6.19
C VAL A 32 8.45 7.72 -7.15
N ASP A 33 7.84 8.38 -8.13
CA ASP A 33 7.18 7.68 -9.22
C ASP A 33 8.25 7.17 -10.19
N ARG A 34 8.28 5.85 -10.40
CA ARG A 34 9.27 5.20 -11.28
C ARG A 34 8.90 5.29 -12.76
N GLN A 35 7.66 5.67 -13.09
CA GLN A 35 7.26 5.92 -14.47
C GLN A 35 7.83 7.25 -14.97
N THR A 36 7.77 8.30 -14.14
CA THR A 36 8.26 9.65 -14.48
C THR A 36 9.67 9.92 -13.97
N ASN A 37 10.15 9.15 -12.99
CA ASN A 37 11.37 9.38 -12.21
C ASN A 37 11.37 10.67 -11.37
N ASP A 38 10.18 11.18 -11.04
CA ASP A 38 10.02 12.39 -10.23
C ASP A 38 9.63 12.07 -8.77
N LEU A 39 10.02 12.96 -7.86
CA LEU A 39 9.51 12.97 -6.49
C LEU A 39 8.12 13.58 -6.48
N MET A 40 7.12 12.79 -6.09
CA MET A 40 5.72 13.17 -6.03
C MET A 40 5.21 13.18 -4.59
N GLY A 41 4.16 13.96 -4.35
CA GLY A 41 3.37 13.94 -3.13
C GLY A 41 1.93 13.57 -3.41
N GLY A 42 1.28 12.91 -2.45
CA GLY A 42 -0.15 12.60 -2.55
C GLY A 42 -0.81 12.27 -1.22
N TYR A 43 -2.11 12.01 -1.30
CA TYR A 43 -3.00 11.72 -0.18
C TYR A 43 -3.72 10.39 -0.42
N SER A 44 -3.87 9.59 0.63
CA SER A 44 -4.65 8.35 0.55
C SER A 44 -6.09 8.66 0.12
N ALA A 45 -6.53 8.06 -0.98
CA ALA A 45 -7.84 8.31 -1.57
C ALA A 45 -8.91 7.33 -1.08
N ASN A 46 -8.49 6.14 -0.63
CA ASN A 46 -9.40 5.03 -0.36
C ASN A 46 -9.50 4.69 1.13
N VAL A 47 -10.73 4.44 1.58
CA VAL A 47 -11.08 4.07 2.96
C VAL A 47 -11.14 2.54 3.14
N HIS A 48 -11.29 1.79 2.04
CA HIS A 48 -11.38 0.33 2.04
C HIS A 48 -10.36 -0.26 1.06
N PRO A 49 -9.13 -0.53 1.51
CA PRO A 49 -8.13 -1.13 0.64
C PRO A 49 -8.51 -2.57 0.31
N MET A 50 -8.15 -2.99 -0.90
CA MET A 50 -8.24 -4.39 -1.33
C MET A 50 -7.09 -5.17 -0.68
N ILE A 51 -7.40 -6.33 -0.07
CA ILE A 51 -6.42 -7.14 0.65
C ILE A 51 -6.24 -8.45 -0.11
N LEU A 52 -5.03 -8.68 -0.61
CA LEU A 52 -4.70 -9.82 -1.46
C LEU A 52 -3.58 -10.65 -0.78
N PRO A 53 -3.86 -11.89 -0.37
CA PRO A 53 -2.84 -12.80 0.13
C PRO A 53 -1.74 -13.06 -0.91
N TYR A 54 -0.51 -13.17 -0.45
CA TYR A 54 0.67 -13.47 -1.24
C TYR A 54 1.53 -14.54 -0.56
N LYS A 55 2.60 -14.96 -1.24
CA LYS A 55 3.51 -16.03 -0.81
C LYS A 55 3.99 -15.84 0.63
N ASP A 56 4.23 -16.96 1.31
CA ASP A 56 4.83 -17.02 2.65
C ASP A 56 4.06 -16.21 3.71
N GLY A 57 2.73 -16.10 3.55
CA GLY A 57 1.87 -15.35 4.46
C GLY A 57 2.03 -13.82 4.35
N ALA A 58 2.74 -13.35 3.33
CA ALA A 58 2.74 -11.94 2.96
C ALA A 58 1.37 -11.53 2.41
N VAL A 59 1.05 -10.25 2.47
CA VAL A 59 -0.26 -9.74 2.07
C VAL A 59 -0.07 -8.38 1.41
N PHE A 60 -0.57 -8.24 0.19
CA PHE A 60 -0.72 -6.93 -0.45
C PHE A 60 -1.95 -6.22 0.11
N VAL A 61 -1.75 -4.96 0.49
CA VAL A 61 -2.82 -4.02 0.81
C VAL A 61 -2.83 -2.97 -0.30
N CYS A 62 -3.77 -3.07 -1.22
CA CYS A 62 -3.86 -2.26 -2.42
C CYS A 62 -4.79 -1.05 -2.17
N SER A 63 -4.25 0.15 -2.37
CA SER A 63 -4.97 1.41 -2.20
C SER A 63 -4.82 2.31 -3.43
N GLU A 64 -5.51 3.46 -3.38
CA GLU A 64 -5.38 4.54 -4.35
C GLU A 64 -4.91 5.80 -3.65
N ILE A 65 -4.19 6.63 -4.41
CA ILE A 65 -3.59 7.88 -3.93
C ILE A 65 -3.91 8.98 -4.93
N VAL A 66 -4.36 10.12 -4.44
CA VAL A 66 -4.51 11.34 -5.24
C VAL A 66 -3.22 12.15 -5.11
N THR A 67 -2.55 12.40 -6.22
CA THR A 67 -1.32 13.20 -6.25
C THR A 67 -1.64 14.69 -6.11
N ASP A 68 -0.62 15.51 -5.84
CA ASP A 68 -0.80 16.98 -5.79
C ASP A 68 -1.30 17.58 -7.11
N ASN A 69 -1.09 16.89 -8.23
CA ASN A 69 -1.58 17.31 -9.55
C ASN A 69 -3.04 16.88 -9.81
N GLY A 70 -3.65 16.14 -8.87
CA GLY A 70 -5.02 15.64 -8.98
C GLY A 70 -5.14 14.27 -9.63
N ASP A 71 -4.03 13.65 -10.04
CA ASP A 71 -4.04 12.33 -10.66
C ASP A 71 -4.31 11.23 -9.63
N ARG A 72 -4.99 10.17 -10.04
CA ARG A 72 -5.15 8.95 -9.23
C ARG A 72 -4.11 7.93 -9.65
N VAL A 73 -3.30 7.51 -8.68
CA VAL A 73 -2.30 6.45 -8.87
C VAL A 73 -2.55 5.29 -7.92
N THR A 74 -2.18 4.10 -8.35
CA THR A 74 -2.22 2.89 -7.51
C THR A 74 -1.07 2.90 -6.52
N ALA A 75 -1.33 2.37 -5.32
CA ALA A 75 -0.32 2.19 -4.29
C ALA A 75 -0.53 0.84 -3.62
N ASP A 76 0.39 -0.08 -3.88
CA ASP A 76 0.30 -1.45 -3.43
C ASP A 76 1.37 -1.70 -2.35
N PHE A 77 0.91 -1.98 -1.13
CA PHE A 77 1.75 -2.11 0.05
C PHE A 77 1.94 -3.59 0.38
N LEU A 78 3.16 -4.11 0.24
CA LEU A 78 3.48 -5.47 0.64
C LEU A 78 3.72 -5.51 2.15
N THR A 79 2.91 -6.29 2.84
CA THR A 79 3.01 -6.51 4.28
C THR A 79 3.48 -7.92 4.59
N VAL A 80 4.28 -8.06 5.64
CA VAL A 80 4.70 -9.36 6.17
C VAL A 80 4.43 -9.42 7.67
N LYS A 81 4.16 -10.63 8.17
CA LYS A 81 3.96 -10.88 9.60
C LYS A 81 5.31 -10.97 10.31
N VAL A 82 5.48 -10.20 11.38
CA VAL A 82 6.67 -10.18 12.23
C VAL A 82 6.22 -10.29 13.68
N GLY A 83 6.29 -11.52 14.23
CA GLY A 83 5.63 -11.84 15.50
C GLY A 83 4.12 -11.73 15.36
N ASP A 84 3.48 -10.98 16.26
CA ASP A 84 2.03 -10.75 16.26
C ASP A 84 1.58 -9.52 15.46
N ALA A 85 2.53 -8.79 14.86
CA ALA A 85 2.27 -7.58 14.10
C ALA A 85 2.55 -7.76 12.60
N TYR A 86 1.97 -6.89 11.79
CA TYR A 86 2.34 -6.75 10.39
C TYR A 86 3.24 -5.53 10.19
N LYS A 87 4.13 -5.61 9.21
CA LYS A 87 4.99 -4.50 8.78
C LYS A 87 4.94 -4.37 7.27
N ILE A 88 4.90 -3.14 6.79
CA ILE A 88 5.10 -2.83 5.36
C ILE A 88 6.59 -2.94 5.08
N VAL A 89 6.94 -3.80 4.12
CA VAL A 89 8.33 -4.02 3.67
C VAL A 89 8.59 -3.42 2.30
N GLU A 90 7.55 -3.24 1.50
CA GLU A 90 7.66 -2.65 0.17
C GLU A 90 6.41 -1.86 -0.20
N VAL A 91 6.61 -0.82 -1.00
CA VAL A 91 5.55 0.03 -1.55
C VAL A 91 5.77 0.15 -3.04
N ILE A 92 4.82 -0.36 -3.81
CA ILE A 92 4.83 -0.33 -5.27
C ILE A 92 3.85 0.76 -5.71
N MET A 93 4.41 1.87 -6.19
CA MET A 93 3.66 3.03 -6.63
C MET A 93 3.45 2.98 -8.14
N ASN A 94 2.22 3.25 -8.58
CA ASN A 94 1.84 3.42 -9.98
C ASN A 94 2.33 2.27 -10.88
N ASN A 95 2.18 1.02 -10.42
CA ASN A 95 2.69 -0.15 -11.14
C ASN A 95 1.87 -1.42 -10.82
N ARG A 96 0.54 -1.29 -10.93
CA ARG A 96 -0.41 -2.38 -10.65
C ARG A 96 -0.15 -3.60 -11.52
N ASP A 97 0.20 -3.41 -12.79
CA ASP A 97 0.52 -4.50 -13.72
C ASP A 97 1.62 -5.43 -13.19
N SER A 98 2.62 -4.88 -12.49
CA SER A 98 3.66 -5.70 -11.87
C SER A 98 3.12 -6.53 -10.71
N VAL A 99 2.23 -5.95 -9.89
CA VAL A 99 1.59 -6.64 -8.77
C VAL A 99 0.65 -7.74 -9.27
N GLU A 100 -0.13 -7.50 -10.32
CA GLU A 100 -1.00 -8.51 -10.95
C GLU A 100 -0.18 -9.69 -11.47
N LYS A 101 0.95 -9.42 -12.16
CA LYS A 101 1.89 -10.47 -12.59
C LYS A 101 2.49 -11.25 -11.41
N MET A 102 2.81 -10.57 -10.30
CA MET A 102 3.30 -11.25 -9.09
C MET A 102 2.24 -12.19 -8.49
N LEU A 103 0.97 -11.78 -8.54
CA LEU A 103 -0.17 -12.54 -8.06
C LEU A 103 -0.64 -13.63 -9.03
N GLY A 104 -0.18 -13.61 -10.29
CA GLY A 104 -0.59 -14.55 -11.32
C GLY A 104 -1.99 -14.26 -11.87
N MET A 105 -2.38 -12.99 -11.89
CA MET A 105 -3.65 -12.47 -12.41
C MET A 105 -3.54 -11.99 -13.85
#